data_AF-X8ADT0-F1
#
_entry.id   AF-X8ADT0-F1
#
_cell.length_a   1.000
_cell.length_b   1.000
_cell.length_c   1.000
_cell.angle_alpha   90.00
_cell.angle_beta   90.00
_cell.angle_gamma   90.00
#
_symmetry.space_group_name_H-M   'P 1'
#
loop_
_entity.id
_entity.type
_entity.pdbx_description
1 polymer ?
#
loop_
_entity_poly.entity_id
_entity_poly.type
_entity_poly.pdbx_seq_one_letter_code
_entity_poly.pdbx_strand_id
1 'polypeptide(L)'
;MSNVDPADLTAKLADLDPATTLFIVSSKTFSTLETLTNATAARRWLTAALGDAAVAKHFVAVSTNKKLVEEFGIDTANMFGFWDWVGGRYSVDSAIGLSVMAAVGRQRFAEFLSGFHIVDEHFKSAPLQSNAPALLGLIGVWYSNFFGAQSRPCCRIPTTWHASPPICSN
;
A
#
# COMPACT_ATOMS: atom_id res chain seq x y z
N MET A 1 3.84 -8.34 -1.60
CA MET A 1 4.14 -9.45 -0.67
C MET A 1 4.22 -8.85 0.72
N SER A 2 3.61 -9.50 1.72
CA SER A 2 3.59 -8.98 3.09
C SER A 2 3.92 -10.05 4.13
N ASN A 3 3.72 -11.34 3.80
CA ASN A 3 4.10 -12.46 4.66
C ASN A 3 5.58 -12.80 4.48
N VAL A 4 6.25 -13.27 5.53
CA VAL A 4 7.67 -13.68 5.50
C VAL A 4 7.85 -15.12 5.04
N ASP A 5 6.77 -15.90 5.06
CA ASP A 5 6.81 -17.29 4.64
C ASP A 5 7.41 -17.43 3.23
N PRO A 6 8.55 -18.14 3.08
CA PRO A 6 9.16 -18.38 1.77
C PRO A 6 8.23 -19.03 0.75
N ALA A 7 7.20 -19.77 1.20
CA ALA A 7 6.19 -20.35 0.33
C ALA A 7 5.33 -19.28 -0.36
N ASP A 8 4.98 -18.18 0.32
CA ASP A 8 4.20 -17.07 -0.27
C ASP A 8 4.99 -16.38 -1.38
N LEU A 9 6.30 -16.18 -1.16
CA LEU A 9 7.19 -15.62 -2.17
C LEU A 9 7.32 -16.54 -3.38
N THR A 10 7.60 -17.83 -3.13
CA THR A 10 7.81 -18.82 -4.20
C THR A 10 6.56 -18.97 -5.06
N ALA A 11 5.38 -19.04 -4.44
CA ALA A 11 4.11 -19.14 -5.16
C ALA A 11 3.85 -17.90 -6.03
N LYS A 12 4.19 -16.70 -5.56
CA LYS A 12 4.00 -15.44 -6.32
C LYS A 12 4.99 -15.27 -7.47
N LEU A 13 6.16 -15.87 -7.38
CA LEU A 13 7.21 -15.78 -8.40
C LEU A 13 7.16 -16.91 -9.43
N ALA A 14 6.38 -17.98 -9.18
CA ALA A 14 6.41 -19.21 -9.98
C ALA A 14 6.13 -18.99 -11.48
N ASP A 15 5.18 -18.11 -11.80
CA ASP A 15 4.73 -17.86 -13.18
C ASP A 15 5.22 -16.50 -13.74
N LEU A 16 6.16 -15.84 -13.05
CA LEU A 16 6.66 -14.52 -13.45
C LEU A 16 7.95 -14.64 -14.27
N ASP A 17 8.03 -13.83 -15.33
CA ASP A 17 9.26 -13.66 -16.11
C ASP A 17 10.14 -12.56 -15.47
N PRO A 18 11.37 -12.88 -15.03
CA PRO A 18 12.31 -11.91 -14.49
C PRO A 18 12.50 -10.68 -15.39
N ALA A 19 12.49 -10.85 -16.72
CA ALA A 19 12.77 -9.78 -17.68
C ALA A 19 11.63 -8.76 -17.82
N THR A 20 10.42 -9.09 -17.34
CA THR A 20 9.24 -8.22 -17.43
C THR A 20 8.64 -7.89 -16.05
N THR A 21 9.29 -8.31 -14.97
CA THR A 21 8.82 -8.11 -13.59
C THR A 21 9.46 -6.87 -12.95
N LEU A 22 8.63 -6.00 -12.37
CA LEU A 22 9.07 -4.85 -11.56
C LEU A 22 8.76 -5.08 -10.07
N PHE A 23 9.77 -4.93 -9.22
CA PHE A 23 9.64 -5.02 -7.77
C PHE A 23 9.54 -3.61 -7.15
N ILE A 24 8.45 -3.38 -6.42
CA ILE A 24 8.22 -2.15 -5.64
C ILE A 24 8.41 -2.49 -4.16
N VAL A 25 9.48 -1.99 -3.56
CA VAL A 25 9.78 -2.22 -2.14
C VAL A 25 9.23 -1.07 -1.30
N SER A 26 8.09 -1.30 -0.65
CA SER A 26 7.39 -0.30 0.14
C SER A 26 7.69 -0.45 1.64
N SER A 27 8.54 0.42 2.20
CA SER A 27 8.81 0.47 3.65
C SER A 27 9.28 1.86 4.07
N LYS A 28 8.60 2.43 5.08
CA LYS A 28 8.91 3.76 5.61
C LYS A 28 10.35 3.85 6.12
N THR A 29 10.73 2.95 7.02
CA THR A 29 12.07 2.95 7.64
C THR A 29 13.11 2.17 6.84
N PHE A 30 12.66 1.35 5.88
CA PHE A 30 13.49 0.40 5.13
C PHE A 30 14.32 -0.55 6.02
N SER A 31 13.86 -0.77 7.25
CA SER A 31 14.53 -1.61 8.26
C SER A 31 13.66 -2.78 8.72
N THR A 32 12.42 -2.86 8.22
CA THR A 32 11.45 -3.90 8.58
C THR A 32 11.98 -5.25 8.12
N LEU A 33 12.22 -6.16 9.07
CA LEU A 33 12.85 -7.45 8.82
C LEU A 33 12.08 -8.25 7.76
N GLU A 34 10.76 -8.24 7.85
CA GLU A 34 9.87 -8.96 6.95
C GLU A 34 9.97 -8.44 5.51
N THR A 35 10.00 -7.11 5.34
CA THR A 35 10.13 -6.48 4.03
C THR A 35 11.52 -6.72 3.43
N LEU A 36 12.58 -6.54 4.23
CA LEU A 36 13.96 -6.72 3.77
C LEU A 36 14.27 -8.17 3.41
N THR A 37 13.73 -9.13 4.18
CA THR A 37 13.89 -10.56 3.89
C THR A 37 13.26 -10.90 2.54
N ASN A 38 12.02 -10.46 2.30
CA ASN A 38 11.35 -10.65 1.03
C ASN A 38 12.04 -9.93 -0.14
N ALA A 39 12.48 -8.69 0.06
CA ALA A 39 13.19 -7.92 -0.97
C ALA A 39 14.52 -8.58 -1.34
N THR A 40 15.27 -9.08 -0.35
CA THR A 40 16.55 -9.78 -0.58
C THR A 40 16.33 -11.09 -1.34
N ALA A 41 15.30 -11.85 -0.99
CA ALA A 41 14.96 -13.08 -1.69
C ALA A 41 14.49 -12.83 -3.14
N ALA A 42 13.67 -11.79 -3.36
CA ALA A 42 13.29 -11.35 -4.70
C ALA A 42 14.50 -10.88 -5.52
N ARG A 43 15.44 -10.17 -4.89
CA ARG A 43 16.69 -9.75 -5.54
C ARG A 43 17.50 -10.96 -6.00
N ARG A 44 17.69 -11.96 -5.12
CA ARG A 44 18.40 -13.20 -5.49
C ARG A 44 17.72 -13.94 -6.63
N TRP A 45 16.39 -14.01 -6.64
CA TRP A 45 15.63 -14.60 -7.74
C TRP A 45 15.85 -13.87 -9.07
N LEU A 46 15.82 -12.53 -9.07
CA LEU A 46 16.07 -11.73 -10.27
C LEU A 46 17.52 -11.87 -10.77
N THR A 47 18.50 -11.73 -9.87
CA THR A 47 19.92 -11.71 -10.26
C THR A 47 20.42 -13.09 -10.68
N ALA A 48 19.81 -14.17 -10.18
CA ALA A 48 20.07 -15.53 -10.69
C ALA A 48 19.69 -15.70 -12.17
N ALA A 49 18.72 -14.93 -12.67
CA ALA A 49 18.27 -15.01 -14.06
C ALA A 49 18.91 -13.95 -14.98
N LEU A 50 19.10 -12.72 -14.51
CA LEU A 50 19.51 -11.56 -15.35
C LEU A 50 20.83 -10.91 -14.93
N GLY A 51 21.43 -11.35 -13.82
CA GLY A 51 22.64 -10.75 -13.23
C GLY A 51 22.38 -9.48 -12.41
N ASP A 52 23.40 -9.01 -11.71
CA ASP A 52 23.28 -7.90 -10.73
C ASP A 52 22.94 -6.55 -11.37
N ALA A 53 23.32 -6.32 -12.63
CA ALA A 53 23.01 -5.08 -13.34
C ALA A 53 21.50 -4.87 -13.56
N ALA A 54 20.68 -5.92 -13.46
CA ALA A 54 19.23 -5.84 -13.59
C ALA A 54 18.57 -5.15 -12.39
N VAL A 55 19.20 -5.14 -11.21
CA VAL A 55 18.59 -4.58 -9.98
C VAL A 55 18.18 -3.12 -10.17
N ALA A 56 19.05 -2.30 -10.78
CA ALA A 56 18.77 -0.88 -10.99
C ALA A 56 17.55 -0.60 -11.90
N LYS A 57 17.17 -1.55 -12.77
CA LYS A 57 16.05 -1.41 -13.71
C LYS A 57 14.75 -2.06 -13.21
N HIS A 58 14.87 -3.09 -12.38
CA HIS A 58 13.75 -3.92 -11.95
C HIS A 58 13.34 -3.71 -10.48
N PHE A 59 14.07 -2.86 -9.74
CA PHE A 59 13.69 -2.48 -8.37
C PHE A 59 13.48 -0.98 -8.24
N VAL A 60 12.38 -0.62 -7.59
CA VAL A 60 12.08 0.73 -7.13
C VAL A 60 11.77 0.70 -5.63
N ALA A 61 12.12 1.76 -4.91
CA ALA A 61 11.90 1.86 -3.47
C ALA A 61 10.89 2.96 -3.16
N VAL A 62 9.94 2.67 -2.26
CA VAL A 62 9.07 3.67 -1.64
C VAL A 62 9.47 3.77 -0.18
N SER A 63 10.28 4.79 0.15
CA SER A 63 10.90 4.92 1.47
C SER A 63 11.34 6.36 1.75
N THR A 64 11.68 6.65 3.00
CA THR A 64 12.32 7.92 3.41
C THR A 64 13.83 7.78 3.63
N ASN A 65 14.35 6.54 3.70
CA ASN A 65 15.73 6.25 4.07
C ASN A 65 16.65 6.02 2.86
N LYS A 66 17.23 7.10 2.33
CA LYS A 66 18.11 7.05 1.14
C LYS A 66 19.29 6.11 1.31
N LYS A 67 19.93 6.13 2.49
CA LYS A 67 21.16 5.36 2.75
C LYS A 67 20.92 3.86 2.60
N LEU A 68 19.86 3.33 3.22
CA LEU A 68 19.56 1.90 3.12
C LEU A 68 19.10 1.47 1.72
N VAL A 69 18.46 2.38 0.97
CA VAL A 69 18.06 2.13 -0.43
C VAL A 69 19.29 2.03 -1.33
N GLU A 70 20.26 2.94 -1.17
CA GLU A 70 21.54 2.90 -1.88
C GLU A 70 22.34 1.64 -1.52
N GLU A 71 22.43 1.30 -0.23
CA GLU A 71 23.10 0.07 0.24
C GLU A 71 22.46 -1.20 -0.31
N PHE A 72 21.13 -1.19 -0.54
CA PHE A 72 20.43 -2.31 -1.17
C PHE A 72 20.75 -2.44 -2.67
N GLY A 73 21.25 -1.39 -3.31
CA GLY A 73 21.63 -1.35 -4.73
C GLY A 73 20.55 -0.77 -5.66
N ILE A 74 19.55 -0.06 -5.11
CA ILE A 74 18.54 0.65 -5.90
C ILE A 74 19.05 2.06 -6.21
N ASP A 75 18.90 2.49 -7.46
CA ASP A 75 19.20 3.87 -7.86
C ASP A 75 18.30 4.84 -7.09
N THR A 76 18.86 5.88 -6.47
CA THR A 76 18.07 6.89 -5.75
C THR A 76 17.17 7.71 -6.67
N ALA A 77 17.44 7.73 -7.99
CA ALA A 77 16.49 8.27 -8.97
C ALA A 77 15.17 7.45 -9.02
N ASN A 78 15.23 6.17 -8.63
CA ASN A 78 14.10 5.24 -8.55
C ASN A 78 13.52 5.12 -7.13
N MET A 79 13.87 6.07 -6.26
CA MET A 79 13.33 6.16 -4.90
C MET A 79 12.22 7.21 -4.82
N PHE A 80 11.05 6.78 -4.36
CA PHE A 80 9.88 7.61 -4.15
C PHE A 80 9.74 7.91 -2.65
N GLY A 81 10.03 9.17 -2.29
CA GLY A 81 9.91 9.66 -0.93
C GLY A 81 8.46 9.90 -0.49
N PHE A 82 8.23 9.77 0.82
CA PHE A 82 7.02 10.27 1.48
C PHE A 82 7.39 10.79 2.89
N TRP A 83 6.43 11.29 3.67
CA TRP A 83 6.72 12.02 4.91
C TRP A 83 6.29 11.29 6.17
N ASP A 84 6.85 11.72 7.31
CA ASP A 84 6.57 11.12 8.61
C ASP A 84 5.13 11.28 9.09
N TRP A 85 4.46 12.36 8.67
CA TRP A 85 3.05 12.60 8.97
C TRP A 85 2.09 11.66 8.21
N VAL A 86 2.58 10.92 7.20
CA VAL A 86 1.79 9.87 6.54
C VAL A 86 1.82 8.62 7.41
N GLY A 87 0.67 8.32 8.02
CA GLY A 87 0.46 7.10 8.80
C GLY A 87 0.30 5.87 7.89
N GLY A 88 0.82 4.70 8.30
CA GLY A 88 0.85 3.50 7.45
C GLY A 88 -0.52 3.10 6.89
N ARG A 89 -1.58 3.13 7.70
CA ARG A 89 -2.96 2.80 7.28
C ARG A 89 -3.64 3.89 6.43
N TYR A 90 -3.05 5.07 6.33
CA TYR A 90 -3.54 6.21 5.55
C TYR A 90 -2.52 6.59 4.46
N SER A 91 -1.75 5.62 3.96
CA SER A 91 -0.63 5.90 3.05
C SER A 91 -0.94 5.62 1.59
N VAL A 92 -2.12 5.06 1.25
CA VAL A 92 -2.46 4.63 -0.11
C VAL A 92 -2.49 5.78 -1.13
N ASP A 93 -2.78 6.99 -0.68
CA ASP A 93 -2.79 8.25 -1.43
C ASP A 93 -1.40 8.90 -1.56
N SER A 94 -0.39 8.35 -0.89
CA SER A 94 1.01 8.76 -0.97
C SER A 94 1.80 7.96 -2.01
N ALA A 95 3.14 8.08 -2.00
CA ALA A 95 4.02 7.25 -2.83
C ALA A 95 3.83 5.74 -2.62
N ILE A 96 3.28 5.28 -1.48
CA ILE A 96 2.96 3.86 -1.24
C ILE A 96 1.91 3.35 -2.25
N GLY A 97 1.04 4.24 -2.75
CA GLY A 97 0.08 3.96 -3.82
C GLY A 97 0.67 3.72 -5.21
N LEU A 98 2.00 3.76 -5.37
CA LEU A 98 2.67 3.55 -6.66
C LEU A 98 2.27 2.24 -7.32
N SER A 99 2.09 1.17 -6.55
CA SER A 99 1.63 -0.13 -7.06
C SER A 99 0.21 -0.06 -7.63
N VAL A 100 -0.68 0.69 -7.00
CA VAL A 100 -2.04 0.94 -7.49
C VAL A 100 -1.98 1.77 -8.76
N MET A 101 -1.21 2.86 -8.77
CA MET A 101 -1.04 3.72 -9.94
C MET A 101 -0.47 2.94 -11.15
N ALA A 102 0.48 2.04 -10.92
CA ALA A 102 1.04 1.19 -11.97
C ALA A 102 -0.01 0.23 -12.56
N ALA A 103 -0.94 -0.27 -11.73
CA ALA A 103 -1.98 -1.20 -12.16
C ALA A 103 -3.14 -0.50 -12.90
N VAL A 104 -3.61 0.65 -12.41
CA VAL A 104 -4.81 1.34 -12.94
C VAL A 104 -4.49 2.46 -13.92
N GLY A 105 -3.22 2.86 -13.99
CA GLY A 105 -2.74 3.99 -14.79
C GLY A 105 -2.86 5.34 -14.07
N ARG A 106 -2.03 6.29 -14.51
CA ARG A 106 -1.93 7.62 -13.90
C ARG A 106 -3.25 8.39 -13.89
N GLN A 107 -4.01 8.38 -14.99
CA GLN A 107 -5.27 9.14 -15.04
C GLN A 107 -6.29 8.62 -14.02
N ARG A 108 -6.45 7.28 -13.92
CA ARG A 108 -7.38 6.67 -12.96
C ARG A 108 -6.93 6.85 -11.52
N PHE A 109 -5.63 6.84 -11.27
CA PHE A 109 -5.10 7.18 -9.94
C PHE A 109 -5.37 8.65 -9.58
N ALA A 110 -5.27 9.59 -10.53
CA ALA A 110 -5.63 10.98 -10.29
C ALA A 110 -7.13 11.16 -10.00
N GLU A 111 -8.01 10.44 -10.73
CA GLU A 111 -9.45 10.40 -10.42
C GLU A 111 -9.72 9.83 -9.02
N PHE A 112 -9.00 8.78 -8.64
CA PHE A 112 -9.08 8.18 -7.31
C PHE A 112 -8.69 9.19 -6.21
N LEU A 113 -7.57 9.91 -6.36
CA LEU A 113 -7.16 10.96 -5.43
C LEU A 113 -8.15 12.14 -5.40
N SER A 114 -8.74 12.50 -6.54
CA SER A 114 -9.81 13.50 -6.58
C SER A 114 -11.03 13.07 -5.75
N GLY A 115 -11.35 11.78 -5.75
CA GLY A 115 -12.42 11.22 -4.91
C GLY A 115 -12.13 11.37 -3.42
N PHE A 116 -10.88 11.11 -2.98
CA PHE A 116 -10.45 11.38 -1.60
C PHE A 116 -10.66 12.84 -1.24
N HIS A 117 -10.16 13.75 -2.06
CA HIS A 117 -10.25 15.19 -1.80
C HIS A 117 -11.70 15.68 -1.69
N ILE A 118 -12.63 15.17 -2.52
CA ILE A 118 -14.06 15.51 -2.42
C ILE A 118 -14.63 15.12 -1.05
N VAL A 119 -14.30 13.92 -0.56
CA VAL A 119 -14.78 13.44 0.73
C VAL A 119 -14.14 14.21 1.88
N ASP A 120 -12.86 14.57 1.77
CA ASP A 120 -12.14 15.35 2.78
C ASP A 120 -12.71 16.77 2.92
N GLU A 121 -12.98 17.45 1.80
CA GLU A 121 -13.62 18.77 1.83
C GLU A 121 -15.04 18.68 2.38
N HIS A 122 -15.81 17.65 1.99
CA HIS A 122 -17.13 17.40 2.58
C HIS A 122 -17.06 17.19 4.09
N PHE A 123 -16.12 16.38 4.56
CA PHE A 123 -15.93 16.14 5.99
C PHE A 123 -15.57 17.42 6.75
N LYS A 124 -14.76 18.29 6.15
CA LYS A 124 -14.30 19.55 6.74
C LYS A 124 -15.39 20.63 6.77
N SER A 125 -16.19 20.76 5.71
CA SER A 125 -17.10 21.92 5.53
C SER A 125 -18.58 21.63 5.78
N ALA A 126 -19.03 20.39 5.65
CA ALA A 126 -20.47 20.08 5.75
C ALA A 126 -20.98 20.19 7.20
N PRO A 127 -22.19 20.73 7.43
CA PRO A 127 -22.84 20.70 8.74
C PRO A 127 -22.94 19.28 9.28
N LEU A 128 -22.78 19.10 10.59
CA LEU A 128 -22.73 17.78 11.23
C LEU A 128 -23.91 16.87 10.85
N GLN A 129 -25.12 17.44 10.74
CA GLN A 129 -26.36 16.73 10.41
C GLN A 129 -26.41 16.20 8.97
N SER A 130 -25.50 16.64 8.10
CA SER A 130 -25.36 16.21 6.71
C SER A 130 -23.95 15.67 6.40
N ASN A 131 -23.12 15.51 7.42
CA ASN A 131 -21.74 15.05 7.28
C ASN A 131 -21.69 13.52 7.36
N ALA A 132 -21.74 12.86 6.19
CA ALA A 132 -21.81 11.41 6.09
C ALA A 132 -20.70 10.66 6.87
N PRO A 133 -19.40 11.02 6.77
CA PRO A 133 -18.37 10.37 7.58
C PRO A 133 -18.56 10.56 9.10
N ALA A 134 -18.95 11.77 9.54
CA ALA A 134 -19.18 12.04 10.95
C ALA A 134 -20.39 11.27 11.50
N LEU A 135 -21.50 11.24 10.76
CA LEU A 135 -22.69 10.47 11.12
C LEU A 135 -22.39 8.97 11.20
N LEU A 136 -21.62 8.43 10.26
CA LEU A 136 -21.19 7.03 10.29
C LEU A 136 -20.36 6.72 11.54
N GLY A 137 -19.44 7.62 11.93
CA GLY A 137 -18.68 7.51 13.17
C GLY A 137 -19.56 7.54 14.42
N LEU A 138 -20.54 8.44 14.47
CA LEU A 138 -21.48 8.58 15.59
C LEU A 138 -22.39 7.34 15.75
N ILE A 139 -22.86 6.76 14.65
CA ILE A 139 -23.60 5.49 14.67
C ILE A 139 -22.72 4.39 15.29
N GLY A 140 -21.44 4.35 14.93
CA GLY A 140 -20.47 3.45 15.53
C GLY A 140 -20.41 3.59 17.06
N VAL A 141 -20.23 4.81 17.57
CA VAL A 141 -20.18 5.11 19.01
C VAL A 141 -21.50 4.76 19.70
N TRP A 142 -22.63 5.05 19.04
CA TRP A 142 -23.96 4.77 19.57
C TRP A 142 -24.15 3.26 19.84
N TYR A 143 -23.88 2.42 18.84
CA TYR A 143 -24.03 0.98 18.98
C TYR A 143 -23.00 0.35 19.93
N SER A 144 -21.75 0.84 19.95
CA SER A 144 -20.75 0.29 20.87
C SER A 144 -21.04 0.64 22.32
N ASN A 145 -21.43 1.88 22.60
CA ASN A 145 -21.50 2.37 23.98
C ASN A 145 -22.86 2.16 24.64
N PHE A 146 -23.96 2.24 23.88
CA PHE A 146 -25.31 2.13 24.44
C PHE A 146 -25.94 0.76 24.22
N PHE A 147 -25.57 0.07 23.14
CA PHE A 147 -26.11 -1.27 22.81
C PHE A 147 -25.11 -2.40 23.05
N GLY A 148 -23.87 -2.08 23.44
CA GLY A 148 -22.84 -3.07 23.73
C GLY A 148 -22.41 -3.90 22.51
N ALA A 149 -22.61 -3.40 21.29
CA ALA A 149 -22.22 -4.11 20.08
C ALA A 149 -20.69 -4.15 19.94
N GLN A 150 -20.12 -5.35 19.97
CA GLN A 150 -18.66 -5.58 19.89
C GLN A 150 -18.17 -5.87 18.46
N SER A 151 -19.08 -6.11 17.52
CA SER A 151 -18.77 -6.42 16.13
C SER A 151 -19.42 -5.41 15.17
N ARG A 152 -18.71 -5.08 14.09
CA ARG A 152 -19.20 -4.21 13.00
C ARG A 152 -18.95 -4.90 11.66
N PRO A 153 -19.92 -5.61 11.08
CA PRO A 153 -19.72 -6.25 9.80
C PRO A 153 -19.62 -5.21 8.68
N CYS A 154 -18.52 -5.24 7.92
CA CYS A 154 -18.39 -4.48 6.69
C CYS A 154 -18.91 -5.34 5.53
N CYS A 155 -20.24 -5.36 5.35
CA CYS A 155 -20.89 -6.10 4.26
C CYS A 155 -21.02 -5.25 3.00
N ARG A 156 -20.58 -5.80 1.86
CA ARG A 156 -20.67 -5.18 0.54
C ARG A 156 -21.57 -6.01 -0.38
N ILE A 157 -22.38 -5.34 -1.18
CA ILE A 157 -23.33 -5.95 -2.13
C ILE A 157 -23.14 -5.21 -3.48
N PRO A 158 -22.08 -5.41 -4.34
CA PRO A 158 -21.73 -6.62 -5.13
C PRO A 158 -20.19 -6.79 -5.50
N THR A 159 -19.85 -7.45 -6.64
CA THR A 159 -18.85 -8.53 -6.90
C THR A 159 -17.38 -8.23 -7.31
N THR A 160 -16.90 -6.99 -7.46
CA THR A 160 -15.56 -6.76 -8.08
C THR A 160 -14.41 -6.40 -7.15
N TRP A 161 -14.63 -6.24 -5.83
CA TRP A 161 -13.59 -5.80 -4.89
C TRP A 161 -13.48 -6.76 -3.71
N HIS A 162 -12.55 -7.71 -3.80
CA HIS A 162 -12.33 -8.73 -2.77
C HIS A 162 -11.55 -8.21 -1.55
N ALA A 163 -10.81 -7.10 -1.67
CA ALA A 163 -9.86 -6.65 -0.65
C ALA A 163 -10.40 -5.60 0.35
N SER A 164 -11.66 -5.17 0.25
CA SER A 164 -12.19 -4.09 1.11
C SER A 164 -12.35 -4.47 2.59
N PRO A 165 -12.85 -5.67 2.97
CA PRO A 165 -13.05 -5.99 4.39
C PRO A 165 -11.76 -6.00 5.24
N PRO A 166 -10.62 -6.56 4.77
CA PRO A 166 -9.34 -6.46 5.46
C PRO A 166 -8.76 -5.04 5.59
N ILE A 167 -9.15 -4.12 4.69
CA ILE A 167 -8.71 -2.71 4.78
C ILE A 167 -9.50 -1.97 5.87
N CYS A 168 -10.76 -2.36 6.10
CA CYS A 168 -11.64 -1.74 7.08
C CYS A 168 -11.55 -2.37 8.48
N SER A 169 -10.74 -3.41 8.68
CA SER A 169 -10.56 -4.01 10.00
C SER A 169 -9.68 -3.13 10.89
N ASN A 170 -10.21 -2.76 12.05
CA ASN A 170 -9.46 -2.23 13.20
C ASN A 170 -9.17 -3.37 14.18
#